data_AF-A0A7S1DTI6-F1
#
_entry.id   AF-A0A7S1DTI6-F1
#
_cell.length_a   1.000
_cell.length_b   1.000
_cell.length_c   1.000
_cell.angle_alpha   90.00
_cell.angle_beta   90.00
_cell.angle_gamma   90.00
#
_symmetry.space_group_name_H-M   'P 1'
#
loop_
_entity.id
_entity.type
_entity.pdbx_description
1 polymer ?
#
loop_
_entity_poly.entity_id
_entity_poly.type
_entity_poly.pdbx_seq_one_letter_code
_entity_poly.pdbx_strand_id
1 'polypeptide(L)'
;IKLSKVMTLPDDRKVYRGLSGLELPDAFTTADECGVRGGVEFAMMSTTLDRSVALQYAGEDLPTLFEISLGAIDRGASLKFLSQYPLEDEILFPPRSYLEVINGAPRMEAGPDGRTVRVVELQVNANLMSSTIEEIEGRRRQLFLSAAGNSVLEIKGKLRDELVSERVNEVLSHRGYDKQNNMHKVVADSITKEAEEWLEGYKTVGREWYNEEQQYARALRELTALETFAVGKFECWIDGTSGLTAADLSGEGMEQVNRRVRAEKRRKLKEICESEGGGGEKEKEVRELALELCKRRGI
;
A
#
# COMPACT_ATOMS: atom_id res chain seq x y z
N ILE A 1 6.76 16.50 6.23
CA ILE A 1 5.67 17.52 6.18
C ILE A 1 5.69 18.13 4.78
N LYS A 2 4.53 18.24 4.09
CA LYS A 2 4.48 18.93 2.78
C LYS A 2 4.52 20.44 3.02
N LEU A 3 5.53 21.12 2.50
CA LEU A 3 5.74 22.57 2.71
C LEU A 3 4.58 23.43 2.19
N SER A 4 3.91 22.99 1.12
CA SER A 4 2.73 23.67 0.60
C SER A 4 1.55 23.71 1.57
N LYS A 5 1.42 22.74 2.49
CA LYS A 5 0.33 22.73 3.48
C LYS A 5 0.48 23.78 4.56
N VAL A 6 1.70 24.27 4.80
CA VAL A 6 2.00 25.27 5.85
C VAL A 6 2.18 26.67 5.28
N MET A 7 2.10 26.84 3.96
CA MET A 7 2.16 28.14 3.32
C MET A 7 0.92 28.96 3.67
N THR A 8 1.12 30.14 4.25
CA THR A 8 0.07 31.15 4.45
C THR A 8 -0.33 31.72 3.11
N LEU A 9 -1.63 31.73 2.83
CA LEU A 9 -2.16 32.27 1.58
C LEU A 9 -2.13 33.81 1.63
N PRO A 10 -1.74 34.49 0.53
CA PRO A 10 -1.82 35.93 0.43
C PRO A 10 -3.29 36.39 0.39
N ASP A 11 -3.54 37.65 0.75
CA ASP A 11 -4.88 38.24 0.79
C ASP A 11 -5.56 38.26 -0.59
N ASP A 12 -4.78 38.54 -1.64
CA ASP A 12 -5.26 38.58 -3.03
C ASP A 12 -5.43 37.18 -3.66
N ARG A 13 -4.98 36.13 -2.96
CA ARG A 13 -4.98 34.73 -3.40
C ARG A 13 -4.32 34.53 -4.77
N LYS A 14 -3.28 35.29 -5.08
CA LYS A 14 -2.58 35.18 -6.37
C LYS A 14 -1.09 34.96 -6.21
N VAL A 15 -0.53 34.32 -7.23
CA VAL A 15 0.91 34.27 -7.49
C VAL A 15 1.15 34.57 -8.96
N TYR A 16 2.33 35.09 -9.24
CA TYR A 16 2.69 35.63 -10.53
C TYR A 16 3.90 34.93 -11.11
N ARG A 17 3.93 34.73 -12.42
CA ARG A 17 5.10 34.21 -13.15
C ARG A 17 5.27 34.93 -14.48
N GLY A 18 6.43 35.55 -14.67
CA GLY A 18 6.81 36.11 -15.97
C GLY A 18 7.33 35.04 -16.90
N LEU A 19 6.96 35.14 -18.18
CA LEU A 19 7.47 34.34 -19.27
C LEU A 19 7.95 35.27 -20.38
N SER A 20 9.12 34.98 -20.92
CA SER A 20 9.75 35.75 -21.99
C SER A 20 10.07 34.87 -23.20
N GLY A 21 9.94 35.44 -24.40
CA GLY A 21 10.44 34.81 -25.64
C GLY A 21 9.69 33.55 -26.06
N LEU A 22 8.46 33.34 -25.56
CA LEU A 22 7.67 32.15 -25.82
C LEU A 22 6.25 32.52 -26.23
N GLU A 23 5.81 31.96 -27.36
CA GLU A 23 4.40 31.92 -27.71
C GLU A 23 3.73 30.77 -26.97
N LEU A 24 2.54 31.02 -26.42
CA LEU A 24 1.80 29.98 -25.73
C LEU A 24 1.22 29.00 -26.75
N PRO A 25 1.23 27.68 -26.46
CA PRO A 25 0.58 26.70 -27.33
C PRO A 25 -0.90 27.01 -27.54
N ASP A 26 -1.45 26.57 -28.67
CA ASP A 26 -2.88 26.72 -29.02
C ASP A 26 -3.82 26.18 -27.95
N ALA A 27 -3.38 25.22 -27.14
CA ALA A 27 -4.15 24.70 -26.01
C ALA A 27 -4.49 25.77 -24.95
N PHE A 28 -3.76 26.88 -24.87
CA PHE A 28 -4.07 28.00 -23.98
C PHE A 28 -5.06 29.02 -24.58
N THR A 29 -5.35 28.92 -25.88
CA THR A 29 -6.24 29.86 -26.59
C THR A 29 -7.51 29.19 -27.09
N THR A 30 -7.39 27.96 -27.59
CA THR A 30 -8.46 27.14 -28.18
C THR A 30 -8.86 26.04 -27.21
N ALA A 31 -10.14 25.99 -26.88
CA ALA A 31 -10.66 24.98 -25.98
C ALA A 31 -10.68 23.60 -26.64
N ASP A 32 -10.42 22.56 -25.85
CA ASP A 32 -10.55 21.17 -26.26
C ASP A 32 -12.03 20.71 -26.37
N GLU A 33 -12.24 19.43 -26.67
CA GLU A 33 -13.59 18.82 -26.77
C GLU A 33 -14.44 18.98 -25.50
N CYS A 34 -13.80 19.18 -24.34
CA CYS A 34 -14.42 19.37 -23.05
C CYS A 34 -14.57 20.85 -22.66
N GLY A 35 -14.16 21.79 -23.52
CA GLY A 35 -14.22 23.22 -23.24
C GLY A 35 -13.04 23.74 -22.40
N VAL A 36 -11.99 22.93 -22.21
CA VAL A 36 -10.85 23.26 -21.35
C VAL A 36 -9.72 23.89 -22.18
N ARG A 37 -9.07 24.91 -21.60
CA ARG A 37 -7.84 25.51 -22.13
C ARG A 37 -6.78 25.46 -21.06
N GLY A 38 -5.59 25.01 -21.42
CA GLY A 38 -4.53 24.85 -20.44
C GLY A 38 -3.42 23.92 -20.88
N GLY A 39 -2.57 23.58 -19.91
CA GLY A 39 -1.44 22.69 -20.13
C GLY A 39 -0.81 22.20 -18.84
N VAL A 40 0.01 21.17 -18.96
CA VAL A 40 0.81 20.62 -17.86
C VAL A 40 2.20 21.25 -17.88
N GLU A 41 2.61 21.83 -16.75
CA GLU A 41 4.01 22.19 -16.53
C GLU A 41 4.77 20.96 -16.01
N PHE A 42 5.70 20.44 -16.81
CA PHE A 42 6.45 19.22 -16.47
C PHE A 42 7.56 19.47 -15.45
N ALA A 43 8.09 20.69 -15.38
CA ALA A 43 9.13 21.08 -14.43
C ALA A 43 8.54 21.63 -13.13
N MET A 44 9.40 21.95 -12.17
CA MET A 44 8.99 22.77 -11.03
C MET A 44 8.66 24.18 -11.53
N MET A 45 7.51 24.72 -11.11
CA MET A 45 7.06 26.03 -11.55
C MET A 45 7.31 27.06 -10.45
N SER A 46 8.32 27.90 -10.65
CA SER A 46 8.63 29.03 -9.77
C SER A 46 7.68 30.20 -10.03
N THR A 47 7.06 30.71 -8.98
CA THR A 47 6.19 31.88 -9.00
C THR A 47 6.55 32.80 -7.83
N THR A 48 6.01 34.01 -7.80
CA THR A 48 6.24 35.00 -6.74
C THR A 48 4.94 35.61 -6.26
N LEU A 49 4.89 36.04 -5.00
CA LEU A 49 3.82 36.88 -4.48
C LEU A 49 3.90 38.33 -4.99
N ASP A 50 5.08 38.76 -5.45
CA ASP A 50 5.31 40.12 -5.94
C ASP A 50 5.19 40.16 -7.47
N ARG A 51 4.10 40.77 -7.95
CA ARG A 51 3.85 40.98 -9.38
C ARG A 51 4.99 41.73 -10.08
N SER A 52 5.64 42.67 -9.39
CA SER A 52 6.74 43.45 -9.97
C SER A 52 7.99 42.60 -10.20
N VAL A 53 8.26 41.63 -9.31
CA VAL A 53 9.32 40.64 -9.49
C VAL A 53 9.01 39.76 -10.70
N ALA A 54 7.78 39.25 -10.82
CA ALA A 54 7.40 38.43 -11.98
C ALA A 54 7.57 39.16 -13.32
N LEU A 55 7.25 40.45 -13.38
CA LEU A 55 7.41 41.26 -14.60
C LEU A 55 8.88 41.39 -15.05
N GLN A 56 9.84 41.40 -14.13
CA GLN A 56 11.27 41.42 -14.49
C GLN A 56 11.67 40.18 -15.31
N TYR A 57 10.99 39.06 -15.10
CA TYR A 57 11.19 37.81 -15.82
C TYR A 57 10.36 37.68 -17.11
N ALA A 58 9.41 38.59 -17.39
CA ALA A 58 8.61 38.58 -18.61
C ALA A 58 9.39 39.05 -19.86
N GLY A 59 10.58 39.64 -19.67
CA GLY A 59 11.46 40.14 -20.73
C GLY A 59 10.82 41.14 -21.69
N GLU A 60 11.40 41.33 -22.87
CA GLU A 60 11.00 42.41 -23.79
C GLU A 60 10.08 41.95 -24.94
N ASP A 61 10.35 40.77 -25.50
CA ASP A 61 9.61 40.21 -26.61
C ASP A 61 8.42 39.35 -26.13
N LEU A 62 7.21 39.80 -26.46
CA LEU A 62 5.93 39.17 -26.07
C LEU A 62 5.79 38.93 -24.55
N PRO A 63 5.94 39.98 -23.70
CA PRO A 63 5.93 39.83 -22.26
C PRO A 63 4.61 39.24 -21.78
N THR A 64 4.70 38.05 -21.19
CA THR A 64 3.55 37.30 -20.72
C THR A 64 3.61 37.13 -19.22
N LEU A 65 2.53 37.50 -18.54
CA LEU A 65 2.39 37.35 -17.12
C LEU A 65 1.30 36.32 -16.83
N PHE A 66 1.67 35.24 -16.17
CA PHE A 66 0.72 34.31 -15.58
C PHE A 66 0.25 34.84 -14.25
N GLU A 67 -1.06 35.05 -14.12
CA GLU A 67 -1.74 35.41 -12.88
C GLU A 67 -2.50 34.17 -12.40
N ILE A 68 -1.90 33.45 -11.44
CA ILE A 68 -2.38 32.14 -11.02
C ILE A 68 -3.12 32.27 -9.70
N SER A 69 -4.40 31.87 -9.70
CA SER A 69 -5.25 31.86 -8.52
C SER A 69 -4.89 30.69 -7.59
N LEU A 70 -4.81 30.98 -6.29
CA LEU A 70 -4.50 30.02 -5.24
C LEU A 70 -5.74 29.53 -4.50
N GLY A 71 -5.82 28.22 -4.31
CA GLY A 71 -6.84 27.57 -3.49
C GLY A 71 -6.34 27.25 -2.08
N ALA A 72 -7.28 26.90 -1.18
CA ALA A 72 -6.93 26.29 0.10
C ALA A 72 -6.25 24.91 -0.08
N ILE A 73 -6.63 24.23 -1.15
CA ILE A 73 -6.06 22.95 -1.58
C ILE A 73 -4.88 23.27 -2.51
N ASP A 74 -5.14 23.85 -3.67
CA ASP A 74 -4.12 24.11 -4.70
C ASP A 74 -3.25 25.34 -4.41
N ARG A 75 -2.15 25.11 -3.69
CA ARG A 75 -1.11 26.11 -3.40
C ARG A 75 0.29 25.52 -3.46
N GLY A 76 1.26 26.35 -3.83
CA GLY A 76 2.67 26.00 -3.83
C GLY A 76 3.29 26.05 -2.43
N ALA A 77 4.59 25.79 -2.34
CA ALA A 77 5.39 25.91 -1.12
C ALA A 77 6.17 27.22 -1.13
N SER A 78 6.10 28.00 -0.05
CA SER A 78 6.99 29.14 0.10
C SER A 78 8.42 28.66 0.32
N LEU A 79 9.35 29.14 -0.51
CA LEU A 79 10.77 28.83 -0.42
C LEU A 79 11.59 29.95 0.22
N LYS A 80 10.94 31.03 0.69
CA LYS A 80 11.62 32.20 1.28
C LYS A 80 12.71 31.85 2.30
N PHE A 81 12.47 30.85 3.15
CA PHE A 81 13.41 30.45 4.20
C PHE A 81 14.62 29.64 3.70
N LEU A 82 14.56 29.10 2.48
CA LEU A 82 15.63 28.31 1.84
C LEU A 82 16.26 29.00 0.63
N SER A 83 15.58 30.00 0.07
CA SER A 83 15.97 30.62 -1.20
C SER A 83 17.24 31.45 -1.05
N GLN A 84 18.05 31.45 -2.12
CA GLN A 84 19.18 32.38 -2.27
C GLN A 84 18.71 33.83 -2.50
N TYR A 85 17.45 34.00 -2.94
CA TYR A 85 16.80 35.30 -3.16
C TYR A 85 15.51 35.43 -2.31
N PRO A 86 15.59 35.51 -0.96
CA PRO A 86 14.40 35.57 -0.10
C PRO A 86 13.46 36.75 -0.36
N LEU A 87 13.97 37.82 -0.99
CA LEU A 87 13.20 39.02 -1.33
C LEU A 87 12.27 38.81 -2.53
N GLU A 88 12.45 37.74 -3.31
CA GLU A 88 11.56 37.42 -4.42
C GLU A 88 10.27 36.73 -3.97
N ASP A 89 10.12 36.41 -2.68
CA ASP A 89 8.92 35.77 -2.11
C ASP A 89 8.44 34.56 -2.94
N GLU A 90 9.41 33.72 -3.31
CA GLU A 90 9.20 32.58 -4.21
C GLU A 90 8.21 31.55 -3.62
N ILE A 91 7.21 31.22 -4.43
CA ILE A 91 6.26 30.12 -4.22
C ILE A 91 6.52 29.08 -5.31
N LEU A 92 6.89 27.87 -4.92
CA LEU A 92 7.23 26.79 -5.84
C LEU A 92 6.11 25.76 -5.93
N PHE A 93 5.66 25.46 -7.15
CA PHE A 93 4.77 24.34 -7.43
C PHE A 93 5.55 23.09 -7.85
N PRO A 94 5.04 21.90 -7.51
CA PRO A 94 5.68 20.65 -7.89
C PRO A 94 5.60 20.41 -9.42
N PRO A 95 6.44 19.50 -9.94
CA PRO A 95 6.33 19.02 -11.31
C PRO A 95 4.95 18.45 -11.63
N ARG A 96 4.54 18.59 -12.89
CA ARG A 96 3.24 18.15 -13.43
C ARG A 96 2.05 18.87 -12.81
N SER A 97 2.23 20.14 -12.46
CA SER A 97 1.11 21.03 -12.14
C SER A 97 0.33 21.35 -13.42
N TYR A 98 -0.99 21.20 -13.36
CA TYR A 98 -1.86 21.57 -14.47
C TYR A 98 -2.29 23.03 -14.33
N LEU A 99 -2.24 23.79 -15.42
CA LEU A 99 -2.67 25.18 -15.52
C LEU A 99 -3.89 25.26 -16.42
N GLU A 100 -4.98 25.83 -15.93
CA GLU A 100 -6.23 26.03 -16.66
C GLU A 100 -6.54 27.52 -16.82
N VAL A 101 -6.95 27.95 -18.02
CA VAL A 101 -7.32 29.35 -18.31
C VAL A 101 -8.77 29.62 -17.92
N ILE A 102 -8.98 30.50 -16.93
CA ILE A 102 -10.31 30.71 -16.32
C ILE A 102 -11.16 31.72 -17.11
N ASN A 103 -10.60 32.86 -17.52
CA ASN A 103 -11.36 34.02 -17.97
C ASN A 103 -11.31 34.30 -19.48
N GLY A 104 -11.00 33.29 -20.29
CA GLY A 104 -11.08 33.47 -21.73
C GLY A 104 -9.78 33.96 -22.36
N ALA A 105 -9.90 35.00 -23.18
CA ALA A 105 -8.77 35.62 -23.83
C ALA A 105 -7.86 36.34 -22.82
N PRO A 106 -6.54 36.37 -23.05
CA PRO A 106 -5.62 37.14 -22.21
C PRO A 106 -6.00 38.61 -22.12
N ARG A 107 -5.82 39.22 -20.94
CA ARG A 107 -5.95 40.67 -20.76
C ARG A 107 -4.68 41.36 -21.26
N MET A 108 -4.83 42.51 -21.91
CA MET A 108 -3.70 43.35 -22.30
C MET A 108 -3.59 44.53 -21.35
N GLU A 109 -2.48 44.65 -20.65
CA GLU A 109 -2.26 45.69 -19.64
C GLU A 109 -1.03 46.54 -19.98
N ALA A 110 -1.05 47.82 -19.63
CA ALA A 110 0.15 48.65 -19.70
C ALA A 110 1.06 48.32 -18.52
N GLY A 111 2.27 47.82 -18.82
CA GLY A 111 3.32 47.57 -17.86
C GLY A 111 3.92 48.88 -17.32
N PRO A 112 4.73 48.81 -16.24
CA PRO A 112 5.36 49.97 -15.62
C PRO A 112 6.18 50.83 -16.60
N ASP A 113 6.78 50.19 -17.60
CA ASP A 113 7.62 50.84 -18.62
C ASP A 113 6.83 51.30 -19.86
N GLY A 114 5.50 51.32 -19.78
CA GLY A 114 4.59 51.68 -20.89
C GLY A 114 4.40 50.58 -21.96
N ARG A 115 5.05 49.43 -21.79
CA ARG A 115 4.96 48.27 -22.69
C ARG A 115 3.65 47.51 -22.48
N THR A 116 3.08 46.92 -23.52
CA THR A 116 1.88 46.09 -23.37
C THR A 116 2.25 44.69 -22.88
N VAL A 117 1.71 44.28 -21.74
CA VAL A 117 1.91 42.97 -21.11
C VAL A 117 0.65 42.13 -21.32
N ARG A 118 0.82 40.89 -21.78
CA ARG A 118 -0.24 39.89 -21.91
C ARG A 118 -0.43 39.16 -20.58
N VAL A 119 -1.52 39.42 -19.89
CA VAL A 119 -1.86 38.77 -18.63
C VAL A 119 -2.82 37.61 -18.87
N VAL A 120 -2.40 36.41 -18.48
CA VAL A 120 -3.19 35.18 -18.60
C VAL A 120 -3.64 34.75 -17.22
N GLU A 121 -4.96 34.70 -17.03
CA GLU A 121 -5.57 34.29 -15.77
C GLU A 121 -5.71 32.78 -15.71
N LEU A 122 -5.09 32.19 -14.69
CA LEU A 122 -4.95 30.75 -14.56
C LEU A 122 -5.46 30.25 -13.21
N GLN A 123 -5.99 29.03 -13.20
CA GLN A 123 -6.07 28.19 -12.01
C GLN A 123 -5.00 27.11 -12.11
N VAL A 124 -4.45 26.72 -10.96
CA VAL A 124 -3.51 25.60 -10.88
C VAL A 124 -4.17 24.43 -10.19
N ASN A 125 -3.97 23.22 -10.72
CA ASN A 125 -4.11 21.99 -9.96
C ASN A 125 -2.70 21.53 -9.58
N ALA A 126 -2.39 21.62 -8.29
CA ALA A 126 -1.17 21.07 -7.77
C ALA A 126 -1.49 19.66 -7.27
N ASN A 127 -0.84 18.62 -7.82
CA ASN A 127 -1.04 17.25 -7.35
C ASN A 127 -0.45 17.04 -5.94
N LEU A 128 -1.11 17.62 -4.94
CA LEU A 128 -0.76 17.58 -3.53
C LEU A 128 -1.19 16.28 -2.85
N MET A 129 -1.87 15.38 -3.57
CA MET A 129 -2.23 14.05 -3.10
C MET A 129 -1.13 13.02 -3.35
N SER A 130 -0.09 13.36 -4.09
CA SER A 130 1.11 12.53 -4.25
C SER A 130 1.73 12.17 -2.89
N SER A 131 1.95 10.89 -2.61
CA SER A 131 2.54 10.47 -1.33
C SER A 131 3.96 11.03 -1.16
N THR A 132 4.36 11.38 0.07
CA THR A 132 5.76 11.72 0.36
C THR A 132 6.65 10.48 0.22
N ILE A 133 7.96 10.66 0.12
CA ILE A 133 8.92 9.55 0.05
C ILE A 133 8.75 8.64 1.26
N GLU A 134 8.61 9.22 2.46
CA GLU A 134 8.42 8.47 3.70
C GLU A 134 7.09 7.70 3.72
N GLU A 135 6.02 8.26 3.13
CA GLU A 135 4.74 7.59 2.98
C GLU A 135 4.85 6.42 1.99
N ILE A 136 5.61 6.57 0.91
CA ILE A 136 5.86 5.50 -0.07
C ILE A 136 6.68 4.38 0.58
N GLU A 137 7.77 4.72 1.27
CA GLU A 137 8.63 3.78 1.99
C GLU A 137 7.88 3.05 3.11
N GLY A 138 6.93 3.73 3.77
CA GLY A 138 6.10 3.13 4.82
C GLY A 138 4.95 2.25 4.29
N ARG A 139 4.58 2.41 3.00
CA ARG A 139 3.39 1.78 2.44
C ARG A 139 3.46 0.26 2.41
N ARG A 140 4.62 -0.32 2.05
CA ARG A 140 4.81 -1.79 2.03
C ARG A 140 4.63 -2.39 3.42
N ARG A 141 5.23 -1.77 4.44
CA ARG A 141 5.05 -2.15 5.86
C ARG A 141 3.60 -2.05 6.28
N GLN A 142 2.93 -0.93 5.98
CA GLN A 142 1.53 -0.72 6.34
C GLN A 142 0.61 -1.78 5.73
N LEU A 143 0.73 -2.03 4.42
CA LEU A 143 -0.09 -3.02 3.71
C LEU A 143 0.15 -4.43 4.26
N PHE A 144 1.41 -4.80 4.47
CA PHE A 144 1.75 -6.11 5.02
C PHE A 144 1.20 -6.29 6.44
N LEU A 145 1.44 -5.35 7.36
CA LEU A 145 0.97 -5.47 8.74
C LEU A 145 -0.56 -5.47 8.82
N SER A 146 -1.24 -4.74 7.94
CA SER A 146 -2.70 -4.80 7.84
C SER A 146 -3.19 -6.17 7.38
N ALA A 147 -2.58 -6.75 6.34
CA ALA A 147 -2.94 -8.08 5.85
C ALA A 147 -2.63 -9.16 6.90
N ALA A 148 -1.45 -9.11 7.51
CA ALA A 148 -1.01 -10.01 8.56
C ALA A 148 -1.91 -9.94 9.80
N GLY A 149 -2.29 -8.74 10.24
CA GLY A 149 -3.24 -8.54 11.33
C GLY A 149 -4.59 -9.17 11.04
N ASN A 150 -5.11 -9.00 9.82
CA ASN A 150 -6.36 -9.61 9.41
C ASN A 150 -6.28 -11.14 9.39
N SER A 151 -5.20 -11.72 8.85
CA SER A 151 -5.01 -13.18 8.85
C SER A 151 -4.96 -13.76 10.26
N VAL A 152 -4.31 -13.08 11.22
CA VAL A 152 -4.32 -13.53 12.63
C VAL A 152 -5.72 -13.48 13.23
N LEU A 153 -6.51 -12.44 12.94
CA LEU A 153 -7.90 -12.35 13.39
C LEU A 153 -8.77 -13.44 12.76
N GLU A 154 -8.56 -13.75 11.48
CA GLU A 154 -9.27 -14.82 10.78
C GLU A 154 -8.96 -16.19 11.38
N ILE A 155 -7.68 -16.48 11.67
CA ILE A 155 -7.26 -17.72 12.36
C ILE A 155 -7.97 -17.84 13.70
N LYS A 156 -8.00 -16.78 14.51
CA LYS A 156 -8.72 -16.76 15.79
C LYS A 156 -10.22 -17.01 15.62
N GLY A 157 -10.83 -16.43 14.58
CA GLY A 157 -12.23 -16.64 14.23
C GLY A 157 -12.50 -18.11 13.91
N LYS A 158 -11.74 -18.67 12.96
CA LYS A 158 -11.85 -20.08 12.54
C LYS A 158 -11.67 -21.04 13.71
N LEU A 159 -10.65 -20.83 14.55
CA LEU A 159 -10.44 -21.68 15.73
C LEU A 159 -11.60 -21.58 16.71
N ARG A 160 -12.15 -20.39 16.95
CA ARG A 160 -13.30 -20.21 17.83
C ARG A 160 -14.53 -20.97 17.33
N ASP A 161 -14.81 -20.87 16.03
CA ASP A 161 -15.93 -21.56 15.40
C ASP A 161 -15.71 -23.08 15.44
N GLU A 162 -14.49 -23.54 15.18
CA GLU A 162 -14.16 -24.97 15.21
C GLU A 162 -14.23 -25.54 16.63
N LEU A 163 -13.83 -24.79 17.66
CA LEU A 163 -13.90 -25.22 19.07
C LEU A 163 -15.33 -25.50 19.55
N VAL A 164 -16.35 -24.88 18.94
CA VAL A 164 -17.77 -25.12 19.26
C VAL A 164 -18.45 -26.07 18.28
N SER A 165 -17.74 -26.55 17.26
CA SER A 165 -18.29 -27.44 16.24
C SER A 165 -18.70 -28.81 16.80
N GLU A 166 -19.68 -29.45 16.16
CA GLU A 166 -20.08 -30.82 16.47
C GLU A 166 -18.92 -31.81 16.32
N ARG A 167 -18.08 -31.62 15.29
CA ARG A 167 -16.90 -32.43 15.01
C ARG A 167 -15.92 -32.49 16.20
N VAL A 168 -15.62 -31.34 16.81
CA VAL A 168 -14.76 -31.29 18.00
C VAL A 168 -15.44 -31.97 19.20
N ASN A 169 -16.75 -31.76 19.38
CA ASN A 169 -17.50 -32.40 20.46
C ASN A 169 -17.51 -33.93 20.34
N GLU A 170 -17.63 -34.46 19.11
CA GLU A 170 -17.50 -35.88 18.82
C GLU A 170 -16.11 -36.42 19.15
N VAL A 171 -15.04 -35.73 18.75
CA VAL A 171 -13.68 -36.14 19.10
C VAL A 171 -13.48 -36.18 20.62
N LEU A 172 -13.99 -35.18 21.34
CA LEU A 172 -13.88 -35.10 22.80
C LEU A 172 -14.72 -36.16 23.53
N SER A 173 -15.82 -36.65 22.95
CA SER A 173 -16.61 -37.74 23.55
C SER A 173 -15.84 -39.06 23.54
N HIS A 174 -15.02 -39.29 22.50
CA HIS A 174 -14.16 -40.47 22.38
C HIS A 174 -12.82 -40.31 23.11
N ARG A 175 -12.32 -39.08 23.27
CA ARG A 175 -11.04 -38.78 23.94
C ARG A 175 -11.24 -38.21 25.34
N GLY A 176 -11.51 -39.08 26.31
CA GLY A 176 -11.79 -38.70 27.70
C GLY A 176 -10.71 -37.84 28.36
N TYR A 177 -9.42 -38.13 28.12
CA TYR A 177 -8.30 -37.33 28.63
C TYR A 177 -8.30 -35.90 28.05
N ASP A 178 -8.52 -35.76 26.74
CA ASP A 178 -8.53 -34.46 26.05
C ASP A 178 -9.68 -33.58 26.53
N LYS A 179 -10.84 -34.20 26.80
CA LYS A 179 -12.01 -33.53 27.37
C LYS A 179 -11.77 -33.06 28.79
N GLN A 180 -11.22 -33.93 29.64
CA GLN A 180 -10.95 -33.60 31.04
C GLN A 180 -9.92 -32.47 31.18
N ASN A 181 -8.90 -32.43 30.33
CA ASN A 181 -7.82 -31.45 30.40
C ASN A 181 -7.98 -30.27 29.42
N ASN A 182 -9.10 -30.16 28.71
CA ASN A 182 -9.35 -29.12 27.71
C ASN A 182 -8.27 -29.00 26.62
N MET A 183 -7.73 -30.14 26.17
CA MET A 183 -6.58 -30.18 25.24
C MET A 183 -6.83 -29.47 23.90
N HIS A 184 -8.05 -29.54 23.37
CA HIS A 184 -8.50 -28.78 22.21
C HIS A 184 -8.26 -27.27 22.35
N LYS A 185 -8.56 -26.70 23.53
CA LYS A 185 -8.30 -25.28 23.82
C LYS A 185 -6.81 -25.00 23.94
N VAL A 186 -6.06 -25.87 24.60
CA VAL A 186 -4.60 -25.72 24.73
C VAL A 186 -3.91 -25.70 23.36
N VAL A 187 -4.33 -26.55 22.42
CA VAL A 187 -3.80 -26.55 21.04
C VAL A 187 -4.22 -25.28 20.29
N ALA A 188 -5.48 -24.85 20.40
CA ALA A 188 -5.96 -23.61 19.77
C ALA A 188 -5.25 -22.35 20.32
N ASP A 189 -5.01 -22.30 21.62
CA ASP A 189 -4.30 -21.21 22.30
C ASP A 189 -2.82 -21.19 21.89
N SER A 190 -2.17 -22.36 21.74
CA SER A 190 -0.81 -22.48 21.20
C SER A 190 -0.71 -21.91 19.78
N ILE A 191 -1.66 -22.26 18.90
CA ILE A 191 -1.72 -21.72 17.53
C ILE A 191 -1.91 -20.20 17.55
N THR A 192 -2.85 -19.72 18.36
CA THR A 192 -3.16 -18.29 18.46
C THR A 192 -1.95 -17.50 18.93
N LYS A 193 -1.28 -17.99 19.98
CA LYS A 193 -0.08 -17.37 20.54
C LYS A 193 1.05 -17.32 19.51
N GLU A 194 1.32 -18.42 18.80
CA GLU A 194 2.36 -18.48 17.78
C GLU A 194 2.08 -17.48 16.63
N ALA A 195 0.82 -17.35 16.20
CA ALA A 195 0.42 -16.40 15.15
C ALA A 195 0.55 -14.93 15.61
N GLU A 196 0.24 -14.64 16.88
CA GLU A 196 0.43 -13.31 17.47
C GLU A 196 1.91 -12.95 17.62
N GLU A 197 2.73 -13.87 18.12
CA GLU A 197 4.18 -13.69 18.26
C GLU A 197 4.84 -13.47 16.89
N TRP A 198 4.41 -14.21 15.86
CA TRP A 198 4.85 -14.01 14.48
C TRP A 198 4.53 -12.60 13.97
N LEU A 199 3.29 -12.12 14.16
CA LEU A 199 2.89 -10.76 13.78
C LEU A 199 3.66 -9.69 14.55
N GLU A 200 3.86 -9.89 15.85
CA GLU A 200 4.59 -8.94 16.70
C GLU A 200 6.06 -8.83 16.27
N GLY A 201 6.68 -9.95 15.91
CA GLY A 201 8.01 -9.97 15.30
C GLY A 201 8.10 -8.99 14.12
N TYR A 202 7.15 -9.03 13.19
CA TYR A 202 7.10 -8.13 12.04
C TYR A 202 6.81 -6.66 12.38
N LYS A 203 6.07 -6.37 13.46
CA LYS A 203 5.83 -4.98 13.88
C LYS A 203 7.09 -4.29 14.38
N THR A 204 7.99 -5.04 15.04
CA THR A 204 9.26 -4.49 15.56
C THR A 204 10.24 -4.11 14.46
N VAL A 205 10.05 -4.64 13.24
CA VAL A 205 10.93 -4.37 12.11
C VAL A 205 10.65 -2.98 11.51
N GLY A 206 11.74 -2.25 11.25
CA GLY A 206 11.74 -0.93 10.62
C GLY A 206 11.25 -0.95 9.17
N ARG A 207 10.91 0.24 8.64
CA ARG A 207 10.38 0.40 7.27
C ARG A 207 11.39 0.02 6.18
N GLU A 208 12.70 0.19 6.41
CA GLU A 208 13.71 -0.11 5.38
C GLU A 208 13.70 -1.59 4.98
N TRP A 209 13.52 -2.49 5.94
CA TRP A 209 13.46 -3.94 5.72
C TRP A 209 12.33 -4.35 4.75
N TYR A 210 11.19 -3.67 4.79
CA TYR A 210 10.05 -3.97 3.90
C TYR A 210 10.29 -3.52 2.45
N ASN A 211 11.25 -2.64 2.22
CA ASN A 211 11.59 -2.15 0.88
C ASN A 211 12.63 -3.04 0.20
N GLU A 212 13.29 -3.94 0.94
CA GLU A 212 14.13 -5.00 0.39
C GLU A 212 13.28 -6.12 -0.23
N GLU A 213 13.35 -6.26 -1.55
CA GLU A 213 12.45 -7.13 -2.32
C GLU A 213 12.52 -8.60 -1.87
N GLN A 214 13.71 -9.12 -1.60
CA GLN A 214 13.90 -10.51 -1.15
C GLN A 214 13.27 -10.77 0.24
N GLN A 215 13.38 -9.79 1.14
CA GLN A 215 12.85 -9.85 2.49
C GLN A 215 11.32 -9.77 2.47
N TYR A 216 10.77 -8.83 1.69
CA TYR A 216 9.34 -8.67 1.49
C TYR A 216 8.70 -9.90 0.85
N ALA A 217 9.30 -10.45 -0.21
CA ALA A 217 8.83 -11.66 -0.87
C ALA A 217 8.87 -12.90 0.05
N ARG A 218 9.83 -12.97 0.97
CA ARG A 218 9.84 -13.99 2.02
C ARG A 218 8.68 -13.79 2.99
N ALA A 219 8.49 -12.58 3.51
CA ALA A 219 7.40 -12.27 4.45
C ALA A 219 6.02 -12.59 3.86
N LEU A 220 5.79 -12.25 2.59
CA LEU A 220 4.54 -12.59 1.90
C LEU A 220 4.31 -14.09 1.78
N ARG A 221 5.35 -14.88 1.51
CA ARG A 221 5.23 -16.35 1.49
C ARG A 221 4.87 -16.90 2.87
N GLU A 222 5.50 -16.39 3.92
CA GLU A 222 5.17 -16.76 5.30
C GLU A 222 3.71 -16.40 5.63
N LEU A 223 3.27 -15.18 5.27
CA LEU A 223 1.88 -14.73 5.45
C LEU A 223 0.88 -15.66 4.74
N THR A 224 1.12 -15.99 3.47
CA THR A 224 0.21 -16.88 2.71
C THR A 224 0.16 -18.29 3.30
N ALA A 225 1.22 -18.73 3.97
CA ALA A 225 1.29 -20.06 4.56
C ALA A 225 0.72 -20.12 5.99
N LEU A 226 0.67 -18.99 6.69
CA LEU A 226 0.31 -18.89 8.11
C LEU A 226 -1.01 -19.57 8.42
N GLU A 227 -2.06 -19.24 7.67
CA GLU A 227 -3.39 -19.80 7.88
C GLU A 227 -3.43 -21.31 7.59
N THR A 228 -2.78 -21.74 6.51
CA THR A 228 -2.67 -23.16 6.14
C THR A 228 -2.00 -23.96 7.25
N PHE A 229 -0.97 -23.39 7.89
CA PHE A 229 -0.26 -24.06 8.98
C PHE A 229 -1.09 -24.05 10.27
N ALA A 230 -1.79 -22.96 10.57
CA ALA A 230 -2.67 -22.84 11.74
C ALA A 230 -3.82 -23.85 11.70
N VAL A 231 -4.62 -23.82 10.63
CA VAL A 231 -5.72 -24.77 10.43
C VAL A 231 -5.16 -26.19 10.34
N GLY A 232 -4.07 -26.38 9.59
CA GLY A 232 -3.46 -27.69 9.41
C GLY A 232 -2.94 -28.35 10.69
N LYS A 233 -2.53 -27.55 11.70
CA LYS A 233 -2.14 -28.02 13.03
C LYS A 233 -3.36 -28.39 13.89
N PHE A 234 -4.44 -27.61 13.83
CA PHE A 234 -5.68 -27.93 14.54
C PHE A 234 -6.36 -29.18 13.95
N GLU A 235 -6.43 -29.28 12.63
CA GLU A 235 -6.90 -30.46 11.90
C GLU A 235 -6.12 -31.73 12.28
N CYS A 236 -4.80 -31.60 12.49
CA CYS A 236 -3.97 -32.70 12.96
C CYS A 236 -4.40 -33.22 14.34
N TRP A 237 -4.85 -32.33 15.23
CA TRP A 237 -5.43 -32.72 16.51
C TRP A 237 -6.78 -33.43 16.31
N ILE A 238 -7.67 -32.88 15.47
CA ILE A 238 -8.99 -33.46 15.22
C ILE A 238 -8.85 -34.89 14.68
N ASP A 239 -8.11 -35.07 13.59
CA ASP A 239 -8.02 -36.34 12.88
C ASP A 239 -7.22 -37.39 13.67
N GLY A 240 -6.31 -36.98 14.55
CA GLY A 240 -5.44 -37.87 15.30
C GLY A 240 -4.52 -38.74 14.43
N THR A 241 -4.40 -38.41 13.14
CA THR A 241 -3.83 -39.26 12.09
C THR A 241 -2.32 -39.44 12.17
N SER A 242 -1.62 -38.56 12.90
CA SER A 242 -0.16 -38.51 12.98
C SER A 242 0.42 -39.14 14.24
N GLY A 243 -0.42 -39.67 15.13
CA GLY A 243 0.00 -40.22 16.42
C GLY A 243 0.59 -39.18 17.39
N LEU A 244 0.49 -37.89 17.06
CA LEU A 244 0.90 -36.79 17.93
C LEU A 244 -0.16 -36.56 19.01
N THR A 245 0.27 -36.49 20.27
CA THR A 245 -0.61 -36.13 21.37
C THR A 245 -0.91 -34.62 21.33
N ALA A 246 -1.96 -34.19 22.01
CA ALA A 246 -2.23 -32.76 22.15
C ALA A 246 -1.09 -32.02 22.89
N ALA A 247 -0.35 -32.71 23.76
CA ALA A 247 0.84 -32.16 24.42
C ALA A 247 1.97 -31.93 23.39
N ASP A 248 2.22 -32.88 22.49
CA ASP A 248 3.21 -32.72 21.41
C ASP A 248 2.83 -31.57 20.47
N LEU A 249 1.54 -31.51 20.09
CA LEU A 249 1.03 -30.46 19.21
C LEU A 249 1.12 -29.07 19.86
N SER A 250 0.84 -28.94 21.15
CA SER A 250 0.93 -27.65 21.83
C SER A 250 2.38 -27.15 22.00
N GLY A 251 3.36 -28.06 22.07
CA GLY A 251 4.79 -27.74 22.18
C GLY A 251 5.53 -27.51 20.85
N GLU A 252 5.02 -28.00 19.72
CA GLU A 252 5.65 -27.86 18.41
C GLU A 252 5.07 -26.72 17.57
N GLY A 253 5.92 -26.03 16.79
CA GLY A 253 5.47 -24.93 15.93
C GLY A 253 4.59 -25.38 14.76
N MET A 254 3.67 -24.52 14.31
CA MET A 254 2.74 -24.77 13.20
C MET A 254 3.44 -25.30 11.94
N GLU A 255 4.56 -24.69 11.54
CA GLU A 255 5.31 -25.12 10.37
C GLU A 255 5.93 -26.52 10.57
N GLN A 256 6.45 -26.82 11.76
CA GLN A 256 7.08 -28.10 12.07
C GLN A 256 6.06 -29.24 12.02
N VAL A 257 4.88 -29.02 12.62
CA VAL A 257 3.75 -29.95 12.53
C VAL A 257 3.36 -30.18 11.07
N ASN A 258 3.22 -29.10 10.28
CA ASN A 258 2.89 -29.24 8.87
C ASN A 258 3.95 -30.02 8.08
N ARG A 259 5.24 -29.82 8.36
CA ARG A 259 6.33 -30.58 7.73
C ARG A 259 6.25 -32.07 8.06
N ARG A 260 5.96 -32.44 9.31
CA ARG A 260 5.81 -33.84 9.73
C ARG A 260 4.63 -34.52 9.04
N VAL A 261 3.45 -33.89 9.08
CA VAL A 261 2.24 -34.41 8.43
C VAL A 261 2.48 -34.59 6.93
N ARG A 262 3.15 -33.64 6.28
CA ARG A 262 3.50 -33.76 4.85
C ARG A 262 4.48 -34.90 4.58
N ALA A 263 5.48 -35.11 5.44
CA ALA A 263 6.42 -36.22 5.29
C ALA A 263 5.71 -37.58 5.44
N GLU A 264 4.82 -37.71 6.41
CA GLU A 264 4.03 -38.92 6.63
C GLU A 264 3.09 -39.22 5.46
N LYS A 265 2.34 -38.22 4.99
CA LYS A 265 1.46 -38.38 3.82
C LYS A 265 2.25 -38.73 2.55
N ARG A 266 3.44 -38.15 2.35
CA ARG A 266 4.33 -38.55 1.24
C ARG A 266 4.81 -40.00 1.36
N ARG A 267 5.11 -40.47 2.58
CA ARG A 267 5.50 -41.86 2.83
C ARG A 267 4.35 -42.81 2.48
N LYS A 268 3.15 -42.53 2.99
CA LYS A 268 1.92 -43.28 2.66
C LYS A 268 1.65 -43.30 1.15
N LEU A 269 1.78 -42.16 0.47
CA LEU A 269 1.63 -42.08 -0.99
C LEU A 269 2.62 -43.00 -1.72
N LYS A 270 3.89 -43.02 -1.28
CA LYS A 270 4.93 -43.86 -1.86
C LYS A 270 4.64 -45.35 -1.64
N GLU A 271 4.26 -45.74 -0.43
CA GLU A 271 3.86 -47.11 -0.09
C GLU A 271 2.67 -47.60 -0.94
N ILE A 272 1.67 -46.74 -1.14
CA ILE A 272 0.51 -47.06 -2.00
C ILE A 272 0.95 -47.24 -3.44
N CYS A 273 1.79 -46.34 -3.99
CA CYS A 273 2.30 -46.47 -5.36
C CYS A 273 3.18 -47.71 -5.57
N GLU A 274 3.91 -48.17 -4.55
CA GLU A 274 4.83 -49.33 -4.63
C GLU A 274 4.14 -50.68 -4.42
N SER A 275 2.93 -50.72 -3.84
CA SER A 275 2.17 -51.98 -3.70
C SER A 275 1.68 -52.52 -5.05
N GLU A 276 1.81 -53.83 -5.31
CA GLU A 276 1.27 -54.46 -6.51
C GLU A 276 -0.23 -54.79 -6.35
N GLY A 277 -1.03 -54.45 -7.35
CA GLY A 277 -2.49 -54.57 -7.36
C GLY A 277 -3.18 -53.20 -7.44
N GLY A 278 -3.93 -52.95 -8.52
CA GLY A 278 -4.53 -51.65 -8.84
C GLY A 278 -5.98 -51.78 -9.27
N GLY A 279 -6.90 -51.44 -8.38
CA GLY A 279 -8.31 -51.19 -8.68
C GLY A 279 -8.65 -49.72 -8.46
N GLY A 280 -9.87 -49.30 -8.84
CA GLY A 280 -10.31 -47.90 -8.77
C GLY A 280 -10.31 -47.26 -7.36
N GLU A 281 -10.31 -48.07 -6.29
CA GLU A 281 -10.26 -47.59 -4.91
C GLU A 281 -8.87 -47.03 -4.53
N LYS A 282 -7.81 -47.69 -5.01
CA LYS A 282 -6.43 -47.24 -4.83
C LYS A 282 -6.14 -45.94 -5.58
N GLU A 283 -6.67 -45.81 -6.79
CA GLU A 283 -6.52 -44.59 -7.59
C GLU A 283 -7.25 -43.39 -6.94
N LYS A 284 -8.40 -43.64 -6.31
CA LYS A 284 -9.14 -42.64 -5.54
C LYS A 284 -8.35 -42.18 -4.30
N GLU A 285 -7.76 -43.11 -3.55
CA GLU A 285 -6.95 -42.81 -2.37
C GLU A 285 -5.67 -42.02 -2.71
N VAL A 286 -4.97 -42.40 -3.78
CA VAL A 286 -3.81 -41.65 -4.30
C VAL A 286 -4.20 -40.23 -4.69
N ARG A 287 -5.34 -40.05 -5.37
CA ARG A 287 -5.84 -38.73 -5.79
C ARG A 287 -6.20 -37.86 -4.61
N GLU A 288 -6.85 -38.41 -3.59
CA GLU A 288 -7.24 -37.69 -2.38
C GLU A 288 -6.00 -37.24 -1.59
N LEU A 289 -5.04 -38.14 -1.37
CA LEU A 289 -3.80 -37.83 -0.65
C LEU A 289 -2.93 -36.80 -1.41
N ALA A 290 -2.91 -36.85 -2.74
CA ALA A 290 -2.26 -35.86 -3.59
C ALA A 290 -2.93 -34.48 -3.49
N LEU A 291 -4.27 -34.42 -3.49
CA LEU A 291 -5.02 -33.17 -3.33
C LEU A 291 -4.77 -32.53 -1.96
N GLU A 292 -4.73 -33.31 -0.88
CA GLU A 292 -4.40 -32.79 0.45
C GLU A 292 -2.96 -32.28 0.56
N LEU A 293 -2.00 -32.97 -0.09
CA LEU A 293 -0.61 -32.52 -0.16
C LEU A 293 -0.45 -31.21 -0.93
N CYS A 294 -1.29 -30.97 -1.94
CA CYS A 294 -1.36 -29.70 -2.66
C CYS A 294 -1.93 -28.59 -1.77
N LYS A 295 -3.08 -28.81 -1.12
CA LYS A 295 -3.69 -27.84 -0.19
C LYS A 295 -2.72 -27.40 0.92
N ARG A 296 -1.97 -28.34 1.51
CA ARG A 296 -0.97 -28.06 2.56
C ARG A 296 0.32 -27.40 2.06
N ARG A 297 0.48 -27.20 0.74
CA ARG A 297 1.63 -26.54 0.13
C ARG A 297 1.40 -25.03 -0.04
N GLY A 298 0.17 -24.54 0.17
CA GLY A 298 -0.19 -23.15 -0.06
C GLY A 298 -0.12 -22.75 -1.54
N ILE A 299 -0.38 -23.71 -2.44
CA ILE A 299 -0.53 -23.50 -3.89
C ILE A 299 -2.01 -23.59 -4.23
#